data_AF-I2Q2N9-F1
#
_entry.id   AF-I2Q2N9-F1
#
_cell.length_a   1.000
_cell.length_b   1.000
_cell.length_c   1.000
_cell.angle_alpha   90.00
_cell.angle_beta   90.00
_cell.angle_gamma   90.00
#
_symmetry.space_group_name_H-M   'P 1'
#
loop_
_entity.id
_entity.type
_entity.pdbx_description
1 polymer ?
#
loop_
_entity_poly.entity_id
_entity_poly.type
_entity_poly.pdbx_seq_one_letter_code
_entity_poly.pdbx_strand_id
1 'polypeptide(L)'
;MPRAVALLCISMTLAVSACAPTPAPVVVQQAVSRCPRPDMPELPAVDPEEHVCSPANLDRLLSRADLQCWMISQQAAALDCYEAQAKGGKP
;
A
#
# COMPACT_ATOMS: atom_id res chain seq x y z
N MET A 1 -40.53 -13.06 -53.45
CA MET A 1 -39.08 -13.39 -53.34
C MET A 1 -38.16 -12.19 -53.10
N PRO A 2 -38.33 -10.98 -53.70
CA PRO A 2 -37.36 -9.89 -53.50
C PRO A 2 -37.38 -9.28 -52.08
N ARG A 3 -38.55 -9.29 -51.43
CA ARG A 3 -38.73 -8.77 -50.06
C ARG A 3 -38.02 -9.61 -49.00
N ALA A 4 -37.95 -10.93 -49.19
CA ALA A 4 -37.27 -11.83 -48.26
C ALA A 4 -35.75 -11.67 -48.33
N VAL A 5 -35.20 -11.45 -49.53
CA VAL A 5 -33.77 -11.18 -49.75
C VAL A 5 -33.37 -9.83 -49.14
N ALA A 6 -34.21 -8.79 -49.29
CA ALA A 6 -33.95 -7.49 -48.69
C ALA A 6 -33.88 -7.55 -47.16
N LEU A 7 -34.79 -8.30 -46.51
CA LEU A 7 -34.78 -8.48 -45.06
C LEU A 7 -33.54 -9.23 -44.56
N LEU A 8 -33.04 -10.20 -45.35
CA LEU A 8 -31.87 -11.00 -45.02
C LEU A 8 -30.57 -10.21 -45.19
N CYS A 9 -30.51 -9.28 -46.15
CA CYS A 9 -29.39 -8.35 -46.28
C CYS A 9 -29.34 -7.34 -45.13
N ILE A 10 -30.50 -6.82 -44.71
CA ILE A 10 -30.57 -5.84 -43.60
C ILE A 10 -30.14 -6.51 -42.27
N SER A 11 -30.61 -7.73 -42.00
CA SER A 11 -30.24 -8.44 -40.76
C SER A 11 -28.74 -8.78 -40.69
N MET A 12 -28.12 -9.13 -41.83
CA MET A 12 -26.67 -9.35 -41.93
C MET A 12 -25.88 -8.06 -41.64
N THR A 13 -26.31 -6.91 -42.15
CA THR A 13 -25.59 -5.64 -41.91
C THR A 13 -25.66 -5.16 -40.46
N LEU A 14 -26.79 -5.40 -39.77
CA LEU A 14 -26.96 -5.07 -38.36
C LEU A 14 -26.08 -5.96 -37.45
N ALA A 15 -25.97 -7.25 -37.77
CA ALA A 15 -25.17 -8.22 -37.01
C ALA A 15 -23.66 -7.94 -37.09
N VAL A 16 -23.16 -7.39 -38.20
CA VAL A 16 -21.73 -7.07 -38.37
C VAL A 16 -21.34 -5.78 -37.64
N SER A 17 -22.28 -4.86 -37.39
CA SER A 17 -22.00 -3.59 -36.70
C SER A 17 -21.82 -3.71 -35.18
N ALA A 18 -22.20 -4.84 -34.58
CA ALA A 18 -22.12 -5.06 -33.13
C ALA A 18 -20.72 -5.46 -32.64
N CYS A 19 -19.78 -5.73 -33.54
CA CYS A 19 -18.38 -6.02 -33.21
C CYS A 19 -17.54 -4.73 -33.19
N ALA A 20 -17.92 -3.75 -32.37
CA ALA A 20 -16.99 -2.69 -32.01
C ALA A 20 -16.02 -3.26 -30.95
N PRO A 21 -14.69 -3.21 -31.18
CA PRO A 21 -13.74 -3.65 -30.17
C PRO A 21 -13.92 -2.80 -28.91
N THR A 22 -14.23 -3.46 -27.79
CA THR A 22 -14.23 -2.82 -26.48
C THR A 22 -12.83 -2.24 -26.23
N PRO A 23 -12.72 -0.94 -25.88
CA PRO A 23 -11.42 -0.37 -25.53
C PRO A 23 -10.79 -1.22 -24.43
N ALA A 24 -9.56 -1.68 -24.66
CA ALA A 24 -8.83 -2.39 -23.62
C ALA A 24 -8.77 -1.50 -22.38
N PRO A 25 -9.06 -2.03 -21.17
CA PRO A 25 -8.99 -1.23 -19.96
C PRO A 25 -7.57 -0.70 -19.82
N VAL A 26 -7.44 0.63 -19.83
CA VAL A 26 -6.16 1.29 -19.55
C VAL A 26 -5.89 1.08 -18.06
N VAL A 27 -5.09 0.06 -17.76
CA VAL A 27 -4.56 -0.14 -16.40
C VAL A 27 -3.53 0.96 -16.17
N VAL A 28 -3.96 2.03 -15.50
CA VAL A 28 -3.05 3.03 -14.97
C VAL A 28 -2.24 2.33 -13.87
N GLN A 29 -0.98 1.99 -14.17
CA GLN A 29 -0.06 1.52 -13.15
C GLN A 29 0.19 2.68 -12.18
N GLN A 30 -0.49 2.66 -11.04
CA GLN A 30 -0.18 3.58 -9.95
C GLN A 30 1.29 3.37 -9.58
N ALA A 31 2.07 4.45 -9.62
CA ALA A 31 3.48 4.41 -9.26
C ALA A 31 3.61 4.12 -7.75
N VAL A 32 3.74 2.84 -7.40
CA VAL A 32 4.01 2.38 -6.04
C VAL A 32 5.41 2.84 -5.68
N SER A 33 5.53 3.68 -4.65
CA SER A 33 6.82 4.12 -4.13
C SER A 33 7.19 3.30 -2.90
N ARG A 34 8.48 3.08 -2.65
CA ARG A 34 8.88 2.43 -1.41
C ARG A 34 8.66 3.40 -0.24
N CYS A 35 7.79 3.01 0.69
CA CYS A 35 7.66 3.71 1.96
C CYS A 35 8.91 3.51 2.83
N PRO A 36 9.18 4.46 3.76
CA PRO A 36 10.29 4.34 4.69
C PRO A 36 10.24 3.02 5.48
N ARG A 37 11.40 2.42 5.69
CA ARG A 37 11.58 1.30 6.61
C ARG A 37 12.57 1.74 7.68
N PRO A 38 12.10 2.13 8.87
CA PRO A 38 13.00 2.56 9.94
C PRO A 38 13.85 1.38 10.43
N ASP A 39 15.13 1.66 10.68
CA ASP A 39 16.05 0.68 11.27
C ASP A 39 15.81 0.58 12.78
N MET A 40 16.01 -0.62 13.32
CA MET A 40 15.85 -0.86 14.75
C MET A 40 16.90 -0.07 15.55
N PRO A 41 16.50 0.76 16.53
CA PRO A 41 17.47 1.46 17.36
C PRO A 41 18.19 0.45 18.25
N GLU A 42 19.45 0.72 18.53
CA GLU A 42 20.17 0.00 19.57
C GLU A 42 19.58 0.36 20.94
N LEU A 43 19.18 -0.66 21.70
CA LEU A 43 18.60 -0.47 23.03
C LEU A 43 19.70 -0.57 24.09
N PRO A 44 19.80 0.41 25.01
CA PRO A 44 20.72 0.32 26.15
C PRO A 44 20.52 -1.00 26.90
N ALA A 45 21.60 -1.74 27.12
CA ALA A 45 21.56 -2.98 27.90
C ALA A 45 21.34 -2.66 29.38
N VAL A 46 20.43 -3.41 30.02
CA VAL A 46 20.23 -3.38 31.48
C VAL A 46 21.28 -4.28 32.11
N ASP A 47 21.96 -3.82 33.15
CA ASP A 47 22.95 -4.62 33.86
C ASP A 47 22.25 -5.64 34.77
N PRO A 48 22.44 -6.96 34.55
CA PRO A 48 21.79 -7.99 35.35
C PRO A 48 22.35 -8.10 36.78
N GLU A 49 23.55 -7.58 37.03
CA GLU A 49 24.19 -7.63 38.36
C GLU A 49 23.72 -6.47 39.26
N GLU A 50 23.08 -5.45 38.68
CA GLU A 50 22.50 -4.33 39.42
C GLU A 50 21.01 -4.50 39.67
N HIS A 51 20.52 -3.98 40.81
CA HIS A 51 19.08 -3.94 41.09
C HIS A 51 18.34 -3.15 39.98
N VAL A 52 17.13 -3.59 39.61
CA VAL A 52 16.36 -2.96 38.52
C VAL A 52 16.07 -1.47 38.75
N CYS A 53 15.89 -1.07 40.02
CA CYS A 53 15.71 0.32 40.44
C CYS A 53 17.03 1.02 40.81
N SER A 54 18.20 0.49 40.45
CA SER A 54 19.45 1.26 40.56
C SER A 54 19.33 2.50 39.67
N PRO A 55 19.96 3.63 40.02
CA PRO A 55 19.92 4.82 39.17
C PRO A 55 20.34 4.51 37.73
N ALA A 56 21.41 3.73 37.53
CA ALA A 56 21.90 3.38 36.20
C ALA A 56 20.92 2.49 35.42
N ASN A 57 20.32 1.48 36.04
CA ASN A 57 19.32 0.64 35.36
C ASN A 57 18.00 1.38 35.11
N LEU A 58 17.60 2.28 35.99
CA LEU A 58 16.42 3.12 35.78
C LEU A 58 16.62 4.02 34.56
N ASP A 59 17.77 4.70 34.44
CA ASP A 59 18.10 5.56 33.30
C ASP A 59 18.13 4.77 31.97
N ARG A 60 18.71 3.56 31.98
CA ARG A 60 18.70 2.65 30.83
C ARG A 60 17.27 2.27 30.43
N LEU A 61 16.42 1.94 31.39
CA LEU A 61 15.02 1.56 31.15
C LEU A 61 14.19 2.71 30.58
N LEU A 62 14.36 3.93 31.12
CA LEU A 62 13.71 5.13 30.59
C LEU A 62 14.16 5.42 29.16
N SER A 63 15.47 5.37 28.90
CA SER A 63 16.02 5.54 27.56
C SER A 63 15.50 4.50 26.56
N ARG A 64 15.36 3.23 27.00
CA ARG A 64 14.75 2.17 26.17
C ARG A 64 13.30 2.47 25.85
N ALA A 65 12.53 2.95 26.83
CA ALA A 65 11.12 3.29 26.62
C ALA A 65 10.97 4.42 25.60
N ASP A 66 11.81 5.46 25.68
CA ASP A 66 11.81 6.56 24.71
C ASP A 66 12.12 6.07 23.29
N LEU A 67 13.15 5.22 23.13
CA LEU A 67 13.50 4.63 21.83
C LEU A 67 12.40 3.74 21.27
N GLN A 68 11.68 3.01 22.13
CA GLN A 68 10.54 2.19 21.73
C GLN A 68 9.36 3.05 21.28
N CYS A 69 9.02 4.10 22.03
CA CYS A 69 7.99 5.06 21.63
C CYS A 69 8.33 5.74 20.29
N TRP A 70 9.59 6.12 20.10
CA TRP A 70 10.07 6.65 18.83
C TRP A 70 9.91 5.63 17.70
N MET A 71 10.34 4.38 17.88
CA MET A 71 10.22 3.33 16.87
C MET A 71 8.76 3.07 16.49
N ILE A 72 7.84 3.04 17.47
CA ILE A 72 6.39 2.90 17.21
C ILE A 72 5.91 4.03 16.30
N SER A 73 6.31 5.28 16.55
CA SER A 73 5.94 6.42 15.71
C SER A 73 6.47 6.31 14.28
N GLN A 74 7.70 5.80 14.09
CA GLN A 74 8.28 5.59 12.77
C GLN A 74 7.57 4.47 12.00
N GLN A 75 7.20 3.39 12.69
CA GLN A 75 6.43 2.30 12.08
C GLN A 75 5.03 2.76 11.68
N ALA A 76 4.36 3.55 12.52
CA ALA A 76 3.06 4.13 12.19
C ALA A 76 3.14 4.99 10.91
N ALA A 77 4.15 5.86 10.81
CA ALA A 77 4.36 6.67 9.61
C ALA A 77 4.62 5.83 8.34
N ALA A 78 5.34 4.71 8.47
CA ALA A 78 5.54 3.77 7.36
C ALA A 78 4.22 3.12 6.91
N LEU A 79 3.36 2.75 7.85
CA LEU A 79 2.03 2.21 7.56
C LEU A 79 1.13 3.25 6.89
N ASP A 80 1.11 4.48 7.40
CA ASP A 80 0.34 5.59 6.82
C ASP A 80 0.70 5.83 5.34
N CYS A 81 1.99 5.76 5.01
CA CYS A 81 2.46 5.85 3.62
C CYS A 81 1.90 4.71 2.74
N TYR A 82 1.89 3.47 3.23
CA TYR A 82 1.35 2.34 2.46
C TYR A 82 -0.17 2.44 2.30
N GLU A 83 -0.87 2.90 3.33
CA GLU A 83 -2.31 3.13 3.28
C GLU A 83 -2.67 4.24 2.29
N ALA A 84 -1.89 5.33 2.25
CA ALA A 84 -2.09 6.41 1.29
C ALA A 84 -1.98 5.89 -0.15
N GLN A 85 -0.97 5.06 -0.43
CA GLN A 85 -0.81 4.43 -1.74
C GLN A 85 -1.97 3.48 -2.08
N ALA A 86 -2.42 2.65 -1.14
CA ALA A 86 -3.54 1.74 -1.34
C ALA A 86 -4.86 2.47 -1.66
N LYS A 87 -5.06 3.67 -1.10
CA LYS A 87 -6.22 4.54 -1.36
C LYS A 87 -6.07 5.35 -2.65
N GLY A 88 -4.98 5.16 -3.40
CA GLY A 88 -4.65 5.93 -4.61
C GLY A 88 -4.18 7.35 -4.34
N GLY A 89 -3.88 7.68 -3.09
CA GLY A 89 -3.19 8.89 -2.70
C GLY A 89 -1.70 8.83 -3.04
N LYS A 90 -1.07 9.99 -3.12
CA LYS A 90 0.38 10.10 -3.15
C LYS A 90 0.89 10.00 -1.70
N PRO A 91 1.93 9.21 -1.42
CA PRO A 91 2.56 9.19 -0.10
C PRO A 91 3.20 10.55 0.23
#